data_AF-A0A248K208-F1
#
_entry.id   AF-A0A248K208-F1
#
_cell.length_a   1.000
_cell.length_b   1.000
_cell.length_c   1.000
_cell.angle_alpha   90.00
_cell.angle_beta   90.00
_cell.angle_gamma   90.00
#
_symmetry.space_group_name_H-M   'P 1'
#
loop_
_entity.id
_entity.type
_entity.pdbx_description
1 polymer ?
#
loop_
_entity_poly.entity_id
_entity_poly.type
_entity_poly.pdbx_seq_one_letter_code
_entity_poly.pdbx_strand_id
1 'polypeptide(L)'
;MADYWHVECCVGGQTLSKLHKELADKCPDFRLIRDVADASKHAKLLLQHKTLPRSLSSSDQVTIPEGLFTAPFGTGVFAEAAEITVELNDGTKESLIQAINSTLGMWDSILAAR
;
A
#
# COMPACT_ATOMS: atom_id res chain seq x y z
N MET A 1 10.60 -13.56 -10.61
CA MET A 1 10.70 -12.19 -10.03
C MET A 1 11.08 -11.15 -11.09
N ALA A 2 10.70 -11.35 -12.36
CA ALA A 2 11.06 -10.46 -13.48
C ALA A 2 9.86 -10.15 -14.40
N ASP A 3 8.67 -10.56 -14.00
CA ASP A 3 7.49 -10.70 -14.83
C ASP A 3 6.54 -9.50 -14.71
N TYR A 4 6.44 -8.87 -13.53
CA TYR A 4 5.57 -7.69 -13.33
C TYR A 4 6.05 -6.44 -14.10
N TRP A 5 7.37 -6.21 -14.16
CA TRP A 5 7.95 -5.02 -14.78
C TRP A 5 7.89 -5.06 -16.32
N HIS A 6 7.97 -6.26 -16.91
CA HIS A 6 7.81 -6.45 -18.35
C HIS A 6 6.37 -6.20 -18.84
N VAL A 7 5.37 -6.54 -18.02
CA VAL A 7 3.95 -6.33 -18.37
C VAL A 7 3.60 -4.83 -18.38
N GLU A 8 4.13 -4.03 -17.45
CA GLU A 8 3.96 -2.57 -17.45
C GLU A 8 4.63 -1.89 -18.65
N CYS A 9 5.83 -2.33 -19.05
CA CYS A 9 6.63 -1.63 -20.07
C CYS A 9 6.36 -2.06 -21.52
N CYS A 10 5.96 -3.29 -21.82
CA CYS A 10 6.08 -3.82 -23.19
C CYS A 10 4.78 -4.28 -23.87
N VAL A 11 3.74 -4.72 -23.15
CA VAL A 11 2.55 -5.35 -23.79
C VAL A 11 1.21 -4.93 -23.17
N GLY A 12 1.17 -4.47 -21.91
CA GLY A 12 -0.10 -4.29 -21.18
C GLY A 12 -0.20 -3.05 -20.27
N GLY A 13 0.73 -2.11 -20.33
CA GLY A 13 0.77 -0.95 -19.43
C GLY A 13 -0.53 -0.12 -19.39
N GLN A 14 -1.23 0.02 -20.52
CA GLN A 14 -2.54 0.69 -20.55
C GLN A 14 -3.65 -0.15 -19.89
N THR A 15 -3.65 -1.47 -20.11
CA THR A 15 -4.63 -2.40 -19.54
C THR A 15 -4.48 -2.51 -18.02
N LEU A 16 -3.24 -2.54 -17.53
CA LEU A 16 -2.93 -2.65 -16.10
C LEU A 16 -3.24 -1.33 -15.37
N SER A 17 -2.85 -0.19 -15.94
CA SER A 17 -3.23 1.13 -15.42
C SER A 17 -4.74 1.31 -15.36
N LYS A 18 -5.47 0.83 -16.38
CA LYS A 18 -6.94 0.84 -16.39
C LYS A 18 -7.52 -0.07 -15.30
N LEU A 19 -7.02 -1.29 -15.14
CA LEU A 19 -7.44 -2.21 -14.08
C LEU A 19 -7.20 -1.61 -12.69
N HIS A 20 -6.05 -0.98 -12.47
CA HIS A 20 -5.76 -0.28 -11.21
C HIS A 20 -6.72 0.88 -10.94
N LYS A 21 -7.15 1.61 -11.98
CA LYS A 21 -8.21 2.63 -11.82
C LYS A 21 -9.52 1.99 -11.41
N GLU A 22 -9.96 0.96 -12.14
CA GLU A 22 -11.23 0.28 -11.86
C GLU A 22 -11.28 -0.33 -10.46
N LEU A 23 -10.21 -0.98 -10.01
CA LEU A 23 -10.11 -1.53 -8.65
C LEU A 23 -10.11 -0.41 -7.60
N ALA A 24 -9.40 0.67 -7.88
CA ALA A 24 -9.34 1.80 -6.97
C ALA A 24 -10.64 2.61 -6.89
N ASP A 25 -11.44 2.62 -7.95
CA ASP A 25 -12.77 3.23 -7.97
C ASP A 25 -13.78 2.36 -7.21
N LYS A 26 -13.57 1.04 -7.16
CA LYS A 26 -14.36 0.11 -6.33
C LYS A 26 -13.97 0.15 -4.85
N CYS A 27 -12.69 0.28 -4.55
CA CYS A 27 -12.16 0.32 -3.20
C CYS A 27 -11.01 1.35 -3.12
N PRO A 28 -11.24 2.53 -2.51
CA PRO A 28 -10.20 3.54 -2.33
C PRO A 28 -8.96 3.01 -1.60
N ASP A 29 -9.14 2.13 -0.62
CA ASP A 29 -8.08 1.51 0.18
C ASP A 29 -7.11 0.66 -0.64
N PHE A 30 -7.54 0.17 -1.81
CA PHE A 30 -6.64 -0.49 -2.76
C PHE A 30 -5.50 0.43 -3.22
N ARG A 31 -5.77 1.75 -3.34
CA ARG A 31 -4.73 2.74 -3.70
C ARG A 31 -3.64 2.78 -2.65
N LEU A 32 -4.03 2.73 -1.38
CA LEU A 32 -3.11 2.74 -0.24
C LEU A 32 -2.19 1.51 -0.26
N ILE A 33 -2.77 0.31 -0.38
CA ILE A 33 -2.00 -0.94 -0.41
C ILE A 33 -0.99 -0.95 -1.55
N ARG A 34 -1.43 -0.53 -2.75
CA ARG A 34 -0.55 -0.43 -3.92
C ARG A 34 0.61 0.53 -3.65
N ASP A 35 0.34 1.68 -3.07
CA ASP A 35 1.37 2.68 -2.79
C ASP A 35 2.33 2.22 -1.68
N VAL A 36 1.84 1.54 -0.64
CA VAL A 36 2.68 0.90 0.39
C VAL A 36 3.57 -0.18 -0.21
N ALA A 37 3.04 -1.02 -1.10
CA ALA A 37 3.80 -2.07 -1.77
C ALA A 37 4.88 -1.49 -2.70
N ASP A 38 4.52 -0.49 -3.50
CA ASP A 38 5.46 0.22 -4.36
C ASP A 38 6.53 0.93 -3.51
N ALA A 39 6.15 1.61 -2.41
CA ALA A 39 7.06 2.35 -1.55
C ALA A 39 8.04 1.39 -0.85
N SER A 40 7.54 0.27 -0.32
CA SER A 40 8.37 -0.77 0.30
C SER A 40 9.36 -1.39 -0.69
N LYS A 41 9.00 -1.51 -1.97
CA LYS A 41 9.88 -2.04 -3.02
C LYS A 41 10.93 -1.02 -3.48
N HIS A 42 10.56 0.26 -3.58
CA HIS A 42 11.39 1.28 -4.22
C HIS A 42 12.03 2.27 -3.24
N ALA A 43 11.72 2.18 -1.95
CA ALA A 43 12.02 3.12 -0.86
C ALA A 43 11.44 4.54 -1.06
N LYS A 44 11.53 5.11 -2.25
CA LYS A 44 10.94 6.39 -2.63
C LYS A 44 10.17 6.27 -3.93
N LEU A 45 8.99 6.88 -3.95
CA LEU A 45 8.12 6.91 -5.12
C LEU A 45 8.39 8.18 -5.92
N LEU A 46 9.05 8.03 -7.07
CA LEU A 46 9.21 9.13 -8.01
C LEU A 46 7.84 9.48 -8.62
N LEU A 47 7.37 10.71 -8.35
CA LEU A 47 6.12 11.26 -8.88
C LEU A 47 6.13 11.49 -10.41
N GLN A 48 7.31 11.40 -11.05
CA GLN A 48 7.52 11.88 -12.42
C GLN A 48 6.86 11.05 -13.52
N HIS A 49 6.34 9.85 -13.26
CA HIS A 49 5.93 8.93 -14.34
C HIS A 49 4.61 8.17 -14.18
N LYS A 50 3.75 8.45 -13.18
CA LYS A 50 2.50 7.68 -13.01
C LYS A 50 1.23 8.51 -13.21
N THR A 51 0.36 8.01 -14.08
CA THR A 51 -1.01 8.47 -14.40
C THR A 51 -2.03 8.33 -13.26
N LEU A 52 -1.59 8.00 -12.04
CA LEU A 52 -2.45 7.68 -10.91
C LEU A 52 -2.06 8.54 -9.70
N PRO A 53 -3.05 9.15 -9.01
CA PRO A 53 -2.78 9.86 -7.77
C PRO A 53 -2.21 8.90 -6.73
N ARG A 54 -1.22 9.39 -5.98
CA ARG A 54 -0.47 8.67 -4.96
C ARG A 54 -0.77 9.25 -3.59
N SER A 55 -1.06 8.41 -2.61
CA SER A 55 -1.28 8.83 -1.23
C SER A 55 0.01 8.85 -0.40
N LEU A 56 1.07 8.21 -0.90
CA LEU A 56 2.39 8.11 -0.26
C LEU A 56 3.52 8.52 -1.21
N SER A 57 4.63 8.96 -0.63
CA SER A 57 5.84 9.40 -1.33
C SER A 57 7.10 8.61 -0.94
N SER A 58 7.18 8.09 0.27
CA SER A 58 8.32 7.34 0.81
C SER A 58 7.86 6.15 1.65
N SER A 59 8.70 5.11 1.76
CA SER A 59 8.50 4.01 2.71
C SER A 59 8.61 4.47 4.17
N ASP A 60 9.30 5.59 4.44
CA ASP A 60 9.46 6.13 5.80
C ASP A 60 8.13 6.56 6.43
N GLN A 61 7.09 6.76 5.60
CA GLN A 61 5.73 7.07 6.02
C GLN A 61 4.99 5.84 6.57
N VAL A 62 5.52 4.64 6.38
CA VAL A 62 4.99 3.38 6.92
C VAL A 62 5.70 3.12 8.24
N THR A 63 4.99 3.35 9.34
CA THR A 63 5.56 3.31 10.69
C THR A 63 4.86 2.27 11.55
N ILE A 64 5.59 1.79 12.54
CA ILE A 64 5.06 0.99 13.64
C ILE A 64 5.11 1.90 14.87
N PRO A 65 4.05 1.97 15.69
CA PRO A 65 4.09 2.74 16.92
C PRO A 65 5.27 2.29 17.78
N GLU A 66 6.02 3.27 18.30
CA GLU A 66 7.14 2.99 19.20
C GLU A 66 6.57 2.26 20.43
N GLY A 67 7.03 1.02 20.64
CA GLY A 67 6.55 0.23 21.75
C GLY A 67 7.02 0.76 23.10
N LEU A 68 6.30 0.40 24.16
CA LEU A 68 6.57 0.86 25.53
C LEU A 68 7.94 0.46 26.09
N PHE A 69 8.62 -0.51 25.47
CA PHE A 69 9.90 -1.03 25.95
C PHE A 69 11.05 -0.64 25.01
N THR A 70 12.06 0.02 25.56
CA THR A 70 13.34 0.28 24.89
C THR A 70 14.36 -0.77 25.32
N ALA A 71 14.75 -1.64 24.39
CA ALA A 71 15.91 -2.52 24.54
C ALA A 71 17.13 -1.89 23.83
N PRO A 72 18.37 -2.30 24.17
CA PRO A 72 19.58 -1.80 23.48
C PRO A 72 19.65 -2.15 21.98
N PHE A 73 18.70 -2.94 21.46
CA PHE A 73 18.57 -3.31 20.06
C PHE A 73 17.35 -2.67 19.36
N GLY A 74 16.60 -1.80 20.05
CA GLY A 74 15.42 -1.12 19.51
C GLY A 74 14.25 -1.01 20.50
N THR A 75 13.22 -0.28 20.08
CA THR A 75 11.94 -0.14 20.81
C THR A 75 10.94 -1.18 20.32
N GLY A 76 10.23 -1.86 21.24
CA GLY A 76 9.29 -2.92 20.90
C GLY A 76 8.08 -2.97 21.84
N VAL A 77 6.96 -3.51 21.34
CA VAL A 77 5.72 -3.69 22.11
C VAL A 77 5.75 -5.09 22.73
N PHE A 78 5.52 -5.21 24.04
CA PHE A 78 5.53 -6.51 24.72
C PHE A 78 4.13 -7.13 24.64
N ALA A 79 4.00 -8.24 23.90
CA ALA A 79 2.77 -9.03 23.77
C ALA A 79 1.53 -8.37 23.12
N GLU A 80 1.69 -7.21 22.46
CA GLU A 80 0.63 -6.60 21.64
C GLU A 80 1.03 -6.61 20.15
N ALA A 81 0.05 -6.85 19.28
CA ALA A 81 0.26 -6.79 17.84
C ALA A 81 0.60 -5.35 17.43
N ALA A 82 1.81 -5.14 16.94
CA ALA A 82 2.25 -3.82 16.53
C ALA A 82 1.46 -3.38 15.29
N GLU A 83 0.54 -2.42 15.48
CA GLU A 83 -0.35 -1.95 14.41
C GLU A 83 0.42 -1.05 13.44
N ILE A 84 0.54 -1.48 12.18
CA ILE A 84 1.23 -0.69 11.17
C ILE A 84 0.35 0.52 10.80
N THR A 85 0.90 1.72 11.00
CA THR A 85 0.26 2.98 10.69
C THR A 85 0.95 3.63 9.49
N VAL A 86 0.15 4.18 8.58
CA VAL A 86 0.61 4.81 7.36
C VAL A 86 0.26 6.29 7.42
N GLU A 87 1.26 7.17 7.33
CA GLU A 87 1.06 8.63 7.30
C GLU A 87 0.99 9.13 5.86
N LEU A 88 -0.19 9.55 5.44
CA LEU A 88 -0.46 10.07 4.11
C LEU A 88 0.20 11.44 3.89
N ASN A 89 0.34 11.83 2.63
CA ASN A 89 0.95 13.13 2.27
C ASN A 89 0.18 14.36 2.78
N ASP A 90 -1.10 14.22 3.15
CA ASP A 90 -1.93 15.27 3.75
C ASP A 90 -1.80 15.32 5.29
N GLY A 91 -1.00 14.44 5.89
CA GLY A 91 -0.80 14.30 7.33
C GLY A 91 -1.81 13.37 8.01
N THR A 92 -2.76 12.79 7.28
CA THR A 92 -3.71 11.81 7.81
C THR A 92 -3.01 10.49 8.13
N LYS A 93 -3.37 9.85 9.25
CA LYS A 93 -2.83 8.55 9.64
C LYS A 93 -3.89 7.47 9.44
N GLU A 94 -3.55 6.44 8.68
CA GLU A 94 -4.44 5.32 8.38
C GLU A 94 -3.85 4.00 8.88
N SER A 95 -4.73 3.11 9.35
CA SER A 95 -4.37 1.77 9.79
C SER A 95 -4.26 0.85 8.58
N LEU A 96 -3.07 0.25 8.37
CA LEU A 96 -2.83 -0.62 7.22
C LEU A 96 -3.72 -1.88 7.27
N ILE A 97 -4.02 -2.39 8.46
CA ILE A 97 -4.84 -3.61 8.60
C ILE A 97 -6.28 -3.35 8.18
N GLN A 98 -6.81 -2.15 8.42
CA GLN A 98 -8.15 -1.78 7.95
C GLN A 98 -8.21 -1.76 6.42
N ALA A 99 -7.22 -1.12 5.78
CA ALA A 99 -7.13 -1.08 4.31
C ALA A 99 -7.01 -2.48 3.70
N ILE A 100 -6.22 -3.37 4.30
CA ILE A 100 -6.08 -4.78 3.90
C ILE A 100 -7.44 -5.49 3.96
N ASN A 101 -8.14 -5.40 5.08
CA ASN A 101 -9.43 -6.05 5.25
C ASN A 101 -10.48 -5.54 4.26
N SER A 102 -10.55 -4.22 4.03
CA SER A 102 -11.42 -3.63 3.01
C SER A 102 -11.12 -4.17 1.62
N THR A 103 -9.83 -4.26 1.27
CA THR A 103 -9.41 -4.75 -0.05
C THR A 103 -9.70 -6.24 -0.22
N LEU A 104 -9.49 -7.06 0.82
CA LEU A 104 -9.85 -8.47 0.82
C LEU A 104 -11.37 -8.66 0.65
N GLY A 105 -12.19 -7.88 1.38
CA GLY A 105 -13.65 -7.93 1.25
C GLY A 105 -14.13 -7.55 -0.16
N MET A 106 -13.46 -6.60 -0.82
CA MET A 106 -13.71 -6.29 -2.23
C MET A 106 -13.39 -7.51 -3.13
N TRP A 107 -12.24 -8.17 -2.93
CA TRP A 107 -11.87 -9.36 -3.71
C TRP A 107 -12.86 -10.51 -3.51
N ASP A 108 -13.26 -10.79 -2.26
CA ASP A 108 -14.26 -11.80 -1.95
C ASP A 108 -15.59 -11.50 -2.66
N SER A 109 -16.01 -10.24 -2.68
CA SER A 109 -17.23 -9.82 -3.38
C SER A 109 -17.13 -10.00 -4.89
N ILE A 110 -15.98 -9.71 -5.49
CA ILE A 110 -15.74 -9.91 -6.93
C ILE A 110 -15.74 -11.41 -7.28
N LEU A 111 -15.13 -12.24 -6.43
CA LEU A 111 -15.00 -13.68 -6.65
C LEU A 111 -16.32 -14.42 -6.38
N ALA A 112 -17.12 -13.98 -5.40
CA ALA A 112 -18.42 -14.54 -5.09
C ALA A 112 -19.52 -14.14 -6.10
N ALA A 113 -19.31 -13.08 -6.87
CA ALA A 113 -20.23 -12.63 -7.93
C ALA A 113 -20.07 -13.41 -9.27
N ARG A 114 -19.27 -14.47 -9.29
CA ARG A 114 -19.11 -15.41 -10.41
C ARG A 114 -19.92 -16.68 -10.21
#